data_AF-A0A7X6PCJ5-F1
#
_entry.id   AF-A0A7X6PCJ5-F1
#
_cell.length_a   1.000
_cell.length_b   1.000
_cell.length_c   1.000
_cell.angle_alpha   90.00
_cell.angle_beta   90.00
_cell.angle_gamma   90.00
#
_symmetry.space_group_name_H-M   'P 1'
#
loop_
_entity.id
_entity.type
_entity.pdbx_description
1 polymer ?
#
loop_
_entity_poly.entity_id
_entity_poly.type
_entity_poly.pdbx_seq_one_letter_code
_entity_poly.pdbx_strand_id
1 'polypeptide(L)'
;MNSIFRLVLAVDDRVDVKDWFVIAWQILGNTDPGRDIVFLSDNSILADGTAKIFGRRAFMRKWPNVVCSSESTIRSVDMKWDKLGAGPFIQSPSVKNAEMKFGQGAEIDPEEKITS
;
A
#
# COMPACT_ATOMS: atom_id res chain seq x y z
N MET A 1 -2.68 22.37 -25.14
CA MET A 1 -2.36 22.82 -23.76
C MET A 1 -1.14 22.02 -23.30
N ASN A 2 -0.07 22.66 -22.85
CA ASN A 2 1.04 21.94 -22.21
C ASN A 2 0.57 21.50 -20.81
N SER A 3 0.43 20.20 -20.58
CA SER A 3 0.22 19.67 -19.23
C SER A 3 1.50 19.89 -18.42
N ILE A 4 1.38 20.50 -17.23
CA ILE A 4 2.52 20.72 -16.31
C ILE A 4 2.99 19.39 -15.71
N PHE A 5 2.09 18.43 -15.56
CA PHE A 5 2.39 17.10 -15.04
C PHE A 5 2.36 16.07 -16.17
N ARG A 6 3.36 15.19 -16.20
CA ARG A 6 3.43 14.06 -17.15
C ARG A 6 2.98 12.74 -16.52
N LEU A 7 3.07 12.65 -15.20
CA LEU A 7 2.73 11.47 -14.42
C LEU A 7 2.03 11.93 -13.16
N VAL A 8 0.82 11.42 -12.95
CA VAL A 8 0.06 11.54 -11.71
C VAL A 8 -0.10 10.15 -11.13
N LEU A 9 0.25 9.99 -9.85
CA LEU A 9 0.13 8.73 -9.12
C LEU A 9 -0.94 8.91 -8.05
N ALA A 10 -1.99 8.10 -8.09
CA ALA A 10 -2.98 8.06 -7.01
C ALA A 10 -2.68 6.87 -6.10
N VAL A 11 -2.54 7.16 -4.81
CA VAL A 11 -2.28 6.21 -3.72
C VAL A 11 -3.38 6.33 -2.67
N ASP A 12 -3.53 5.31 -1.83
CA ASP A 12 -4.44 5.37 -0.69
C ASP A 12 -3.99 6.46 0.30
N ASP A 13 -4.95 7.07 0.98
CA ASP A 13 -4.79 8.17 1.94
C ASP A 13 -3.80 7.88 3.09
N ARG A 14 -3.69 6.60 3.47
CA ARG A 14 -2.76 6.13 4.52
C ARG A 14 -1.30 6.00 4.03
N VAL A 15 -1.02 6.22 2.76
CA VAL A 15 0.35 6.19 2.21
C VAL A 15 1.05 7.52 2.49
N ASP A 16 2.23 7.46 3.13
CA ASP A 16 3.12 8.62 3.23
C ASP A 16 3.66 9.01 1.85
N VAL A 17 3.13 10.11 1.31
CA VAL A 17 3.49 10.65 -0.01
C VAL A 17 4.92 11.20 -0.09
N LYS A 18 5.67 11.21 1.02
CA LYS A 18 7.10 11.57 1.03
C LYS A 18 8.00 10.34 0.91
N ASP A 19 7.47 9.13 1.08
CA ASP A 19 8.22 7.89 0.89
C ASP A 19 8.00 7.31 -0.51
N TRP A 20 8.96 7.59 -1.39
CA TRP A 20 8.95 7.10 -2.76
C TRP A 20 8.97 5.57 -2.88
N PHE A 21 9.56 4.83 -1.93
CA PHE A 21 9.56 3.38 -1.97
C PHE A 21 8.18 2.81 -1.66
N VAL A 22 7.47 3.39 -0.71
CA VAL A 22 6.09 2.98 -0.39
C VAL A 22 5.13 3.36 -1.52
N ILE A 23 5.28 4.56 -2.10
CA ILE A 23 4.51 4.97 -3.28
C ILE A 23 4.74 3.97 -4.42
N ALA A 24 6.00 3.66 -4.74
CA ALA A 24 6.33 2.72 -5.80
C ALA A 24 5.78 1.31 -5.50
N TRP A 25 5.90 0.83 -4.26
CA TRP A 25 5.36 -0.46 -3.84
C TRP A 25 3.85 -0.54 -4.06
N GLN A 26 3.09 0.48 -3.63
CA GLN A 26 1.65 0.47 -3.79
C GLN A 26 1.23 0.59 -5.26
N ILE A 27 1.81 1.53 -6.01
CA ILE A 27 1.51 1.72 -7.43
C ILE A 27 1.78 0.43 -8.21
N LEU A 28 2.96 -0.17 -8.05
CA LEU A 28 3.34 -1.36 -8.80
C LEU A 28 2.57 -2.62 -8.34
N GLY A 29 2.18 -2.69 -7.07
CA GLY A 29 1.43 -3.82 -6.52
C GLY A 29 -0.07 -3.81 -6.86
N ASN A 30 -0.66 -2.63 -7.00
CA ASN A 30 -2.11 -2.47 -7.09
C ASN A 30 -2.63 -2.07 -8.48
N THR A 31 -1.75 -1.71 -9.41
CA THR A 31 -2.14 -1.22 -10.74
C THR A 31 -2.20 -2.35 -11.76
N ASP A 32 -3.34 -2.50 -12.42
CA ASP A 32 -3.45 -3.21 -13.71
C ASP A 32 -3.29 -2.19 -14.86
N PRO A 33 -2.27 -2.33 -15.74
CA PRO A 33 -2.03 -1.32 -16.78
C PRO A 33 -3.20 -1.07 -17.73
N GLY A 34 -4.04 -2.07 -18.02
CA GLY A 34 -5.16 -1.94 -18.95
C GLY A 34 -6.40 -1.31 -18.32
N ARG A 35 -6.51 -1.33 -16.99
CA ARG A 35 -7.67 -0.83 -16.25
C ARG A 35 -7.41 0.48 -15.52
N ASP A 36 -6.22 0.61 -14.93
CA ASP A 36 -5.93 1.63 -13.91
C ASP A 36 -4.99 2.74 -14.41
N ILE A 37 -4.48 2.64 -15.64
CA ILE A 37 -3.71 3.69 -16.29
C ILE A 37 -4.59 4.42 -17.29
N VAL A 38 -4.72 5.73 -17.11
CA VAL A 38 -5.54 6.60 -17.96
C VAL A 38 -4.66 7.68 -18.59
N PHE A 39 -4.75 7.83 -19.90
CA PHE A 39 -4.15 8.97 -20.59
C PHE A 39 -5.01 10.22 -20.35
N LEU A 40 -4.43 11.20 -19.64
CA LEU A 40 -5.06 12.50 -19.41
C LEU A 40 -4.85 13.42 -20.62
N SER A 41 -3.77 13.21 -21.37
CA SER A 41 -3.44 13.85 -22.65
C SER A 41 -2.35 13.04 -23.38
N ASP A 42 -1.93 13.49 -24.56
CA ASP A 42 -0.85 12.85 -25.34
C ASP A 42 0.45 12.64 -24.54
N ASN A 43 0.74 13.50 -23.56
CA ASN A 43 1.98 13.49 -22.78
C ASN A 43 1.77 13.37 -21.27
N SER A 44 0.55 13.00 -20.82
CA SER A 44 0.25 12.88 -19.40
C SER A 44 -0.57 11.66 -19.09
N ILE A 45 -0.16 10.90 -18.07
CA ILE A 45 -0.90 9.74 -17.57
C ILE A 45 -1.24 9.88 -16.09
N LEU A 46 -2.35 9.25 -15.70
CA LEU A 46 -2.70 8.92 -14.33
C LEU A 46 -2.52 7.41 -14.15
N ALA A 47 -1.83 6.99 -13.10
CA ALA A 47 -1.84 5.61 -12.64
C ALA A 47 -2.52 5.55 -11.27
N ASP A 48 -3.61 4.78 -11.19
CA ASP A 48 -4.38 4.61 -9.96
C ASP A 48 -3.98 3.31 -9.23
N GLY A 49 -3.16 3.45 -8.18
CA GLY A 49 -2.74 2.35 -7.30
C GLY A 49 -3.59 2.20 -6.03
N THR A 50 -4.71 2.91 -5.90
CA THR A 50 -5.58 2.77 -4.72
C THR A 50 -6.19 1.38 -4.62
N ALA A 51 -6.51 0.91 -3.41
CA ALA A 51 -7.22 -0.37 -3.26
C ALA A 51 -8.60 -0.35 -3.95
N LYS A 52 -8.88 -1.34 -4.81
CA LYS A 52 -10.07 -1.39 -5.69
C LYS A 52 -11.32 -1.98 -5.02
N ILE A 53 -11.70 -1.41 -3.88
CA ILE A 53 -12.77 -1.94 -3.02
C ILE A 53 -14.18 -1.70 -3.59
N PHE A 54 -14.38 -0.58 -4.28
CA PHE A 54 -15.68 -0.16 -4.83
C PHE A 54 -15.84 -0.42 -6.34
N GLY A 55 -14.94 -1.22 -6.93
CA GLY A 55 -14.91 -1.44 -8.38
C GLY A 55 -16.13 -2.21 -8.90
N ARG A 56 -16.89 -1.60 -9.81
CA ARG A 56 -18.07 -2.22 -10.47
C ARG A 56 -17.73 -3.40 -11.40
N ARG A 57 -16.45 -3.61 -11.75
CA ARG A 57 -16.00 -4.70 -12.63
C ARG A 57 -15.21 -5.73 -11.83
N ALA A 58 -15.88 -6.83 -11.49
CA ALA A 58 -15.34 -8.18 -11.28
C ALA A 58 -14.01 -8.34 -10.51
N PHE A 59 -13.73 -7.54 -9.48
CA PHE A 59 -12.97 -8.09 -8.36
C PHE A 59 -13.93 -8.94 -7.54
N MET A 60 -14.07 -10.21 -7.92
CA MET A 60 -14.84 -11.19 -7.13
C MET A 60 -14.14 -11.55 -5.81
N ARG A 61 -12.86 -11.20 -5.68
CA ARG A 61 -12.05 -11.47 -4.50
C ARG A 61 -11.97 -10.20 -3.66
N LYS A 62 -12.04 -10.37 -2.35
CA LYS A 62 -11.84 -9.29 -1.39
C LYS A 62 -10.44 -8.72 -1.54
N TRP A 63 -10.30 -7.41 -1.40
CA TRP A 63 -9.01 -6.75 -1.53
C TRP A 63 -8.16 -7.03 -0.29
N PRO A 64 -6.91 -7.49 -0.43
CA PRO A 64 -6.07 -7.81 0.72
C PRO A 64 -5.66 -6.55 1.48
N ASN A 65 -5.51 -6.68 2.79
CA ASN A 65 -4.91 -5.66 3.63
C ASN A 65 -3.37 -5.73 3.56
N VAL A 66 -2.69 -4.69 4.05
CA VAL A 66 -1.22 -4.70 4.15
C VAL A 66 -0.76 -5.77 5.14
N VAL A 67 0.12 -6.66 4.67
CA VAL A 67 0.64 -7.75 5.48
C VAL A 67 1.63 -7.20 6.51
N CYS A 68 1.28 -7.36 7.78
CA CYS A 68 2.11 -6.96 8.91
C CYS A 68 2.18 -8.10 9.94
N SER A 69 3.34 -8.24 10.58
CA SER A 69 3.46 -9.06 11.78
C SER A 69 2.67 -8.46 12.93
N SER A 70 2.14 -9.30 13.83
CA SER A 70 1.50 -8.81 15.05
C SER A 70 2.53 -8.18 16.00
N GLU A 71 2.08 -7.27 16.84
CA GLU A 71 2.89 -6.64 17.88
C GLU A 71 3.58 -7.68 18.79
N SER A 72 2.88 -8.76 19.14
CA SER A 72 3.44 -9.84 19.95
C SER A 72 4.55 -10.60 19.23
N THR A 73 4.40 -10.84 17.92
CA THR A 73 5.45 -11.46 17.10
C THR A 73 6.66 -10.56 16.97
N ILE A 74 6.46 -9.27 16.69
CA ILE A 74 7.54 -8.27 16.59
C ILE A 74 8.35 -8.27 17.88
N ARG A 75 7.70 -8.06 19.04
CA ARG A 75 8.37 -8.08 20.35
C ARG A 75 9.10 -9.39 20.63
N SER A 76 8.50 -10.52 20.27
CA SER A 76 9.12 -11.84 20.47
C SER A 76 10.42 -11.99 19.69
N VAL A 77 10.45 -11.50 18.44
CA VAL A 77 11.64 -11.51 17.58
C VAL A 77 12.68 -10.53 18.10
N ASP A 78 12.27 -9.31 18.45
CA ASP A 78 13.18 -8.27 18.97
C ASP A 78 13.92 -8.75 20.23
N MET A 79 13.21 -9.36 21.18
CA MET A 79 13.83 -9.93 22.40
C MET A 79 14.79 -11.08 22.14
N LYS A 80 14.68 -11.75 20.99
CA LYS A 80 15.53 -12.89 20.61
C LYS A 80 16.68 -12.47 19.71
N TRP A 81 16.68 -11.26 19.14
CA TRP A 81 17.57 -10.86 18.06
C TRP A 81 19.05 -11.09 18.39
N ASP A 82 19.50 -10.58 19.54
CA ASP A 82 20.89 -10.73 19.99
C ASP A 82 21.28 -12.20 20.17
N LYS A 83 20.36 -13.04 20.65
CA LYS A 83 20.59 -14.48 20.87
C LYS A 83 20.65 -15.26 19.56
N LEU A 84 20.01 -14.77 18.50
CA LEU A 84 20.00 -15.42 17.19
C LEU A 84 21.31 -15.20 16.42
N GLY A 85 22.14 -14.22 16.83
CA GLY A 85 23.39 -13.92 16.13
C GLY A 85 23.17 -13.44 14.69
N ALA A 86 22.03 -12.82 14.41
CA ALA A 86 21.60 -12.41 13.06
C ALA A 86 22.27 -11.11 12.55
N GLY A 87 23.27 -10.60 13.27
CA GLY A 87 23.91 -9.32 12.98
C GLY A 87 23.25 -8.13 13.70
N PRO A 88 23.53 -6.89 13.27
CA PRO A 88 22.96 -5.68 13.86
C PRO A 88 21.42 -5.73 13.90
N PHE A 89 20.82 -5.13 14.93
CA PHE A 89 19.37 -5.05 15.05
C PHE A 89 18.76 -4.29 13.86
N ILE A 90 17.70 -4.88 13.28
CA ILE A 90 16.90 -4.27 12.22
C ILE A 90 15.47 -4.18 12.73
N GLN A 91 14.92 -2.97 12.78
CA GLN A 91 13.54 -2.76 13.19
C GLN A 91 12.58 -3.41 12.19
N SER A 92 11.52 -4.05 12.69
CA SER A 92 10.50 -4.64 11.83
C SER A 92 9.83 -3.59 10.94
N PRO A 93 9.75 -3.81 9.60
CA PRO A 93 9.04 -2.91 8.70
C PRO A 93 7.53 -2.87 8.98
N SER A 94 6.99 -3.89 9.67
CA SER A 94 5.58 -3.93 10.08
C SER A 94 5.19 -2.78 11.00
N VAL A 95 6.14 -2.20 11.74
CA VAL A 95 5.88 -1.03 12.60
C VAL A 95 5.39 0.15 11.76
N LYS A 96 6.09 0.44 10.66
CA LYS A 96 5.71 1.49 9.71
C LYS A 96 4.49 1.07 8.89
N ASN A 97 4.51 -0.15 8.36
CA ASN A 97 3.49 -0.60 7.42
C ASN A 97 2.10 -0.77 8.06
N ALA A 98 2.03 -0.92 9.39
CA ALA A 98 0.77 -1.04 10.11
C ALA A 98 -0.12 0.21 9.97
N GLU A 99 0.46 1.39 9.76
CA GLU A 99 -0.29 2.64 9.53
C GLU A 99 -1.12 2.58 8.25
N MET A 100 -0.66 1.83 7.25
CA MET A 100 -1.34 1.64 5.97
C MET A 100 -2.48 0.62 6.00
N LYS A 101 -2.66 -0.11 7.12
CA LYS A 101 -3.73 -1.10 7.23
C LYS A 101 -5.09 -0.43 7.36
N PHE A 102 -6.11 -1.04 6.76
CA PHE A 102 -7.52 -0.72 7.01
C PHE A 102 -8.11 -1.79 7.94
N GLY A 103 -8.48 -1.43 9.17
CA GLY A 103 -8.91 -2.38 10.19
C GLY A 103 -7.84 -3.45 10.53
N GLN A 104 -8.28 -4.53 11.20
CA GLN A 104 -7.38 -5.60 11.67
C GLN A 104 -7.39 -6.88 10.82
N GLY A 105 -8.37 -7.03 9.93
CA GLY A 105 -8.55 -8.20 9.08
C GLY A 105 -7.46 -8.38 8.03
N ALA A 106 -7.39 -9.59 7.46
CA ALA A 106 -6.51 -9.91 6.33
C ALA A 106 -6.97 -9.25 5.01
N GLU A 107 -8.23 -8.82 4.96
CA GLU A 107 -8.88 -8.19 3.84
C GLU A 107 -9.38 -6.82 4.31
N ILE A 108 -9.49 -5.87 3.38
CA ILE A 108 -10.03 -4.55 3.70
C ILE A 108 -11.55 -4.64 3.68
N ASP A 109 -12.17 -4.25 4.80
CA ASP A 109 -13.61 -4.02 4.88
C ASP A 109 -13.96 -2.70 4.18
N PRO A 110 -14.92 -2.67 3.24
CA PRO A 110 -15.39 -1.43 2.62
C PRO A 110 -15.77 -0.33 3.63
N GLU A 111 -16.32 -0.68 4.80
CA GLU A 111 -16.71 0.32 5.81
C GLU A 111 -15.50 1.01 6.46
N GLU A 112 -14.40 0.28 6.65
CA GLU A 112 -13.14 0.78 7.21
C GLU A 112 -12.41 1.74 6.26
N LYS A 113 -12.72 1.71 4.96
CA LYS A 113 -12.14 2.60 3.94
C LYS A 113 -12.97 3.86 3.69
N ILE A 114 -14.27 3.86 4.01
CA ILE A 114 -15.12 5.05 3.89
C ILE A 114 -14.91 6.02 5.06
N THR A 115 -14.48 5.49 6.20
CA THR A 115 -14.36 6.21 7.48
C THR A 115 -12.97 6.77 7.76
N SER A 116 -11.97 6.43 6.94
CA SER A 116 -10.62 7.02 6.91
C SER A 116 -10.59 8.30 6.09
#